data_AF-A0A1E4LFU1-F1
#
_entry.id   AF-A0A1E4LFU1-F1
#
_cell.length_a   1.000
_cell.length_b   1.000
_cell.length_c   1.000
_cell.angle_alpha   90.00
_cell.angle_beta   90.00
_cell.angle_gamma   90.00
#
_symmetry.space_group_name_H-M   'P 1'
#
loop_
_entity.id
_entity.type
_entity.pdbx_description
1 polymer ?
#
loop_
_entity_poly.entity_id
_entity_poly.type
_entity_poly.pdbx_seq_one_letter_code
_entity_poly.pdbx_strand_id
1 'polypeptide(L)'
;MAFSLAFSLVAFLIFDIPRVAQADFSAGMLPILYIGLFSTCLCFFLQTFAQSRTNSGTAAVILCTESLWCAVFSVLLGYESATVHMALGGLIILVSVVCVETDFKALFRKQNIT
;
A
#
# COMPACT_ATOMS: atom_id res chain seq x y z
N MET A 1 5.26 17.79 7.98
CA MET A 1 3.88 18.21 7.67
C MET A 1 3.79 19.66 7.21
N ALA A 2 4.26 20.65 7.97
CA ALA A 2 4.13 22.07 7.56
C ALA A 2 4.80 22.40 6.20
N PHE A 3 5.99 21.85 5.93
CA PHE A 3 6.69 22.06 4.66
C PHE A 3 5.99 21.43 3.45
N SER A 4 5.45 20.21 3.59
CA SER A 4 4.72 19.57 2.47
C SER A 4 3.40 20.28 2.19
N LEU A 5 2.75 20.82 3.22
CA LEU A 5 1.53 21.60 3.07
C LEU A 5 1.81 22.90 2.32
N ALA A 6 2.87 23.62 2.68
CA ALA A 6 3.29 24.83 1.96
C ALA A 6 3.62 24.54 0.50
N PHE A 7 4.40 23.48 0.23
CA PHE A 7 4.76 23.09 -1.13
C PHE A 7 3.54 22.67 -1.96
N SER A 8 2.62 21.88 -1.37
CA SER A 8 1.41 21.43 -2.05
C SER A 8 0.44 22.58 -2.33
N LEU A 9 0.34 23.58 -1.45
CA LEU A 9 -0.44 24.81 -1.69
C LEU A 9 0.12 25.63 -2.84
N VAL A 10 1.44 25.84 -2.86
CA VAL A 10 2.11 26.58 -3.95
C VAL A 10 1.94 25.84 -5.28
N ALA A 11 2.07 24.51 -5.30
CA ALA A 11 1.84 23.70 -6.48
C ALA A 11 0.39 23.81 -6.99
N PHE A 12 -0.59 23.73 -6.08
CA PHE A 12 -2.01 23.88 -6.43
C PHE A 12 -2.33 25.24 -7.04
N LEU A 13 -1.80 26.33 -6.47
CA LEU A 13 -2.00 27.69 -6.99
C LEU A 13 -1.42 27.87 -8.41
N ILE A 14 -0.30 27.23 -8.72
CA ILE A 14 0.37 27.36 -10.02
C ILE A 14 -0.26 26.44 -11.08
N PHE A 15 -0.58 25.19 -10.75
CA PHE A 15 -0.92 24.16 -11.74
C PHE A 15 -2.41 23.83 -11.84
N ASP A 16 -3.18 23.94 -10.76
CA ASP A 16 -4.57 23.46 -10.71
C ASP A 16 -5.61 24.58 -10.88
N ILE A 17 -5.34 25.81 -10.41
CA ILE A 17 -6.21 26.99 -10.64
C ILE A 17 -6.71 27.13 -12.09
N PRO A 18 -5.85 27.08 -13.14
CA PRO A 18 -6.31 27.25 -14.52
C PRO A 18 -7.15 26.07 -15.03
N ARG A 19 -7.13 24.92 -14.34
CA ARG A 19 -7.83 23.69 -14.73
C ARG A 19 -9.16 23.49 -13.99
N VAL A 20 -9.35 24.16 -12.85
CA VAL A 20 -10.58 24.12 -12.05
C VAL A 20 -11.80 24.58 -12.85
N ALA A 21 -11.64 25.56 -13.75
CA ALA A 21 -12.72 26.06 -14.60
C ALA A 21 -13.22 25.06 -15.67
N GLN A 22 -12.41 24.05 -16.00
CA GLN A 22 -12.78 22.98 -16.95
C GLN A 22 -13.15 21.67 -16.24
N ALA A 23 -13.13 21.65 -14.90
CA ALA A 23 -13.46 20.46 -14.14
C ALA A 23 -14.99 20.25 -14.13
N ASP A 24 -15.42 19.07 -14.59
CA ASP A 24 -16.81 18.65 -14.45
C ASP A 24 -17.06 18.10 -13.03
N PHE A 25 -17.51 18.99 -12.15
CA PHE A 25 -17.83 18.65 -10.76
C PHE A 25 -19.00 17.68 -10.64
N SER A 26 -19.90 17.63 -11.63
CA SER A 26 -21.07 16.74 -11.57
C SER A 26 -20.65 15.29 -11.77
N ALA A 27 -19.76 15.02 -12.73
CA ALA A 27 -19.24 13.68 -12.98
C ALA A 27 -18.12 13.28 -12.01
N GLY A 28 -17.30 14.22 -11.54
CA GLY A 28 -16.13 13.93 -10.71
C GLY A 28 -16.41 13.69 -9.22
N MET A 29 -17.51 14.23 -8.68
CA MET A 29 -17.76 14.19 -7.23
C MET A 29 -18.05 12.77 -6.71
N LEU A 30 -18.77 11.95 -7.48
CA LEU A 30 -19.11 10.58 -7.07
C LEU A 30 -17.88 9.65 -7.00
N PRO A 31 -16.99 9.59 -8.00
CA PRO A 31 -15.73 8.84 -7.91
C PRO A 31 -14.83 9.28 -6.75
N ILE A 32 -14.74 10.60 -6.51
CA ILE A 32 -13.92 11.16 -5.41
C ILE A 32 -14.45 10.69 -4.06
N LEU A 33 -15.76 10.78 -3.84
CA LEU A 33 -16.39 10.30 -2.61
C LEU A 33 -16.19 8.78 -2.44
N TYR A 34 -16.29 8.01 -3.51
CA TYR A 34 -16.09 6.56 -3.48
C TYR A 34 -14.65 6.19 -3.07
N ILE A 35 -13.64 6.73 -3.75
CA ILE A 35 -12.23 6.41 -3.46
C ILE A 35 -11.81 6.98 -2.10
N GLY A 36 -12.27 8.18 -1.73
CA GLY A 36 -11.92 8.81 -0.45
C GLY A 36 -12.55 8.10 0.75
N LEU A 37 -13.86 7.86 0.73
CA LEU A 37 -14.56 7.31 1.89
C LEU A 37 -14.42 5.79 1.96
N PHE A 38 -14.67 5.11 0.84
CA PHE A 38 -14.70 3.65 0.81
C PHE A 38 -13.30 3.05 0.61
N SER A 39 -12.56 3.50 -0.41
CA SER A 39 -11.24 2.89 -0.66
C SER A 39 -10.19 3.33 0.36
N THR A 40 -10.24 4.57 0.83
CA THR A 40 -9.16 5.14 1.68
C THR A 40 -9.53 5.09 3.16
N CYS A 41 -10.62 5.75 3.57
CA CYS A 41 -10.98 5.88 4.98
C CYS A 41 -11.31 4.52 5.62
N LEU A 42 -12.16 3.71 4.97
CA LEU A 42 -12.49 2.38 5.48
C LEU A 42 -11.28 1.44 5.48
N CYS A 43 -10.47 1.44 4.42
CA CYS A 43 -9.27 0.60 4.35
C CYS A 43 -8.27 0.97 5.44
N PHE A 44 -7.94 2.26 5.62
CA PHE A 44 -7.04 2.69 6.70
C PHE A 44 -7.62 2.43 8.09
N PHE A 45 -8.94 2.54 8.27
CA PHE A 45 -9.59 2.18 9.52
C PHE A 45 -9.39 0.70 9.83
N LEU A 46 -9.68 -0.19 8.88
CA LEU A 46 -9.46 -1.63 9.03
C LEU A 46 -7.99 -1.96 9.23
N GLN A 47 -7.09 -1.31 8.50
CA GLN A 47 -5.65 -1.48 8.61
C GLN A 47 -5.15 -1.10 10.01
N THR A 48 -5.62 0.04 10.55
CA THR A 48 -5.25 0.52 11.89
C THR A 48 -5.86 -0.37 12.97
N PHE A 49 -7.11 -0.81 12.77
CA PHE A 49 -7.77 -1.75 13.67
C PHE A 49 -7.03 -3.09 13.73
N ALA A 50 -6.67 -3.67 12.59
CA ALA A 50 -5.91 -4.91 12.52
C ALA A 50 -4.52 -4.78 13.16
N GLN A 51 -3.80 -3.69 12.85
CA GLN A 51 -2.49 -3.37 13.45
C GLN A 51 -2.58 -3.25 14.98
N SER A 52 -3.68 -2.72 15.52
CA SER A 52 -3.86 -2.62 16.98
C SER A 52 -4.03 -3.98 17.69
N ARG A 53 -4.37 -5.03 16.94
CA ARG A 53 -4.64 -6.39 17.45
C ARG A 53 -3.54 -7.40 17.11
N THR A 54 -2.53 -7.01 16.33
CA THR A 54 -1.44 -7.89 15.88
C THR A 54 -0.07 -7.36 16.31
N ASN A 55 0.91 -8.25 16.40
CA ASN A 55 2.29 -7.85 16.65
C ASN A 55 2.81 -7.00 15.48
N SER A 56 3.59 -5.95 15.78
CA SER A 56 4.16 -5.04 14.78
C SER A 56 4.93 -5.78 13.66
N GLY A 57 5.60 -6.89 13.95
CA GLY A 57 6.31 -7.69 12.94
C GLY A 57 5.35 -8.32 11.93
N THR A 58 4.40 -9.11 12.42
CA THR A 58 3.39 -9.79 11.58
C THR A 58 2.50 -8.80 10.82
N ALA A 59 2.13 -7.68 11.44
CA ALA A 59 1.34 -6.65 10.78
C ALA A 59 2.10 -6.04 9.59
N ALA A 60 3.38 -5.70 9.75
CA ALA A 60 4.21 -5.18 8.67
C ALA A 60 4.34 -6.16 7.50
N VAL A 61 4.51 -7.46 7.79
CA VAL A 61 4.54 -8.52 6.78
C VAL A 61 3.25 -8.55 5.97
N ILE A 62 2.10 -8.52 6.64
CA ILE A 62 0.79 -8.51 5.98
C ILE A 62 0.64 -7.29 5.05
N LEU A 63 1.03 -6.10 5.50
CA LEU A 63 0.96 -4.89 4.67
C LEU A 63 1.86 -4.93 3.44
N CYS A 64 3.07 -5.50 3.57
CA CYS A 64 3.93 -5.71 2.41
C CYS A 64 3.31 -6.70 1.42
N THR A 65 2.63 -7.76 1.91
CA THR A 65 1.96 -8.74 1.04
C THR A 65 0.68 -8.24 0.38
N GLU A 66 0.02 -7.22 0.92
CA GLU A 66 -1.17 -6.60 0.29
C GLU A 66 -0.86 -6.12 -1.12
N SER A 67 0.29 -5.48 -1.31
CA SER A 67 0.75 -4.99 -2.62
C SER A 67 1.00 -6.12 -3.63
N LEU A 68 1.46 -7.29 -3.16
CA LEU A 68 1.64 -8.49 -3.99
C LEU A 68 0.31 -9.00 -4.51
N TRP A 69 -0.70 -9.11 -3.62
CA TRP A 69 -2.04 -9.53 -4.01
C TRP A 69 -2.70 -8.53 -4.97
N CYS A 70 -2.51 -7.23 -4.74
CA CYS A 70 -2.99 -6.18 -5.65
C CYS A 70 -2.40 -6.34 -7.06
N ALA A 71 -1.09 -6.57 -7.17
CA ALA A 71 -0.43 -6.81 -8.46
C ALA A 71 -0.94 -8.09 -9.15
N VAL A 72 -1.12 -9.18 -8.40
CA VAL A 72 -1.67 -10.44 -8.93
C VAL A 72 -3.09 -10.23 -9.47
N PHE A 73 -3.97 -9.56 -8.72
CA PHE A 73 -5.33 -9.24 -9.18
C PHE A 73 -5.34 -8.30 -10.38
N SER A 74 -4.44 -7.31 -10.42
CA SER A 74 -4.32 -6.38 -11.55
C SER A 74 -3.98 -7.10 -12.86
N VAL A 75 -3.04 -8.05 -12.82
CA VAL A 75 -2.69 -8.89 -13.98
C VAL A 75 -3.82 -9.83 -14.37
N LEU A 76 -4.45 -10.50 -13.39
CA LEU A 76 -5.55 -11.43 -13.67
C LEU A 76 -6.77 -10.75 -14.29
N LEU A 77 -7.06 -9.51 -13.90
CA LEU A 77 -8.13 -8.71 -14.48
C LEU A 77 -7.75 -8.06 -15.82
N GLY A 78 -6.50 -8.23 -16.28
CA GLY A 78 -6.02 -7.72 -17.56
C GLY A 78 -5.74 -6.21 -17.58
N TYR A 79 -5.65 -5.56 -16.43
CA TYR A 79 -5.33 -4.12 -16.34
C TYR A 79 -3.87 -3.82 -16.68
N GLU A 80 -2.96 -4.76 -16.39
CA GLU A 80 -1.53 -4.58 -16.61
C GLU A 80 -0.91 -5.82 -17.28
N SER A 81 0.04 -5.59 -18.20
CA SER A 81 0.77 -6.69 -18.86
C SER A 81 1.80 -7.28 -17.90
N ALA A 82 1.75 -8.60 -17.70
CA ALA A 82 2.70 -9.33 -16.85
C ALA A 82 4.13 -9.17 -17.38
N THR A 83 4.87 -8.24 -16.77
CA THR A 83 6.24 -7.92 -17.16
C THR A 83 7.23 -8.64 -16.27
N VAL A 84 8.40 -9.03 -16.81
CA VAL A 84 9.45 -9.75 -16.07
C VAL A 84 9.88 -9.02 -14.80
N HIS A 85 9.89 -7.68 -14.80
CA HIS A 85 10.20 -6.87 -13.63
C HIS A 85 9.19 -7.04 -12.49
N MET A 86 7.90 -7.18 -12.80
CA MET A 86 6.85 -7.38 -11.80
C MET A 86 6.95 -8.77 -11.15
N ALA A 87 7.27 -9.79 -11.94
CA ALA A 87 7.54 -11.13 -11.43
C ALA A 87 8.76 -11.14 -10.48
N LEU A 88 9.82 -10.44 -10.83
CA LEU A 88 11.04 -10.34 -10.02
C LEU A 88 10.80 -9.57 -8.72
N GLY A 89 10.03 -8.48 -8.77
CA GLY A 89 9.59 -7.74 -7.58
C GLY A 89 8.73 -8.60 -6.66
N GLY A 90 7.77 -9.35 -7.21
CA GLY A 90 6.93 -10.28 -6.45
C GLY A 90 7.73 -11.37 -5.76
N LEU A 91 8.75 -11.92 -6.43
CA LEU A 91 9.65 -12.92 -5.86
C LEU A 91 10.43 -12.38 -4.65
N ILE A 92 10.93 -11.14 -4.73
CA ILE A 92 11.64 -10.48 -3.62
C ILE A 92 10.73 -10.30 -2.40
N ILE A 93 9.46 -9.90 -2.61
CA ILE A 93 8.49 -9.76 -1.53
C ILE A 93 8.22 -11.11 -0.85
N LEU A 94 8.02 -12.17 -1.64
CA LEU A 94 7.82 -13.52 -1.10
C LEU A 94 9.01 -14.00 -0.27
N VAL A 95 10.25 -13.80 -0.76
CA VAL A 95 11.46 -14.16 -0.02
C VAL A 95 11.57 -13.37 1.29
N SER A 96 11.23 -12.08 1.25
CA SER A 96 11.27 -11.20 2.42
C SER A 96 10.29 -11.64 3.50
N VAL A 97 9.06 -12.02 3.12
CA VAL A 97 8.03 -12.55 4.03
C VAL A 97 8.48 -13.84 4.69
N VAL A 98 9.02 -14.79 3.91
CA VAL A 98 9.57 -16.05 4.44
C VAL A 98 10.72 -15.78 5.41
N CYS A 99 11.60 -14.83 5.11
CA CYS A 99 12.72 -14.47 5.97
C CYS A 99 12.27 -13.87 7.31
N VAL A 100 11.22 -13.03 7.31
CA VAL A 100 10.70 -12.39 8.53
C VAL A 100 9.95 -13.39 9.41
N GLU A 101 9.14 -14.28 8.84
CA GLU A 101 8.42 -15.30 9.60
C GLU A 101 9.34 -16.44 10.08
N THR A 102 10.45 -16.71 9.36
CA THR A 102 11.46 -17.66 9.79
C THR A 102 12.33 -17.01 10.86
N ASP A 103 11.90 -17.11 12.11
CA ASP A 103 12.61 -16.57 13.26
C ASP A 103 13.95 -17.31 13.45
N PHE A 104 15.02 -16.83 12.82
CA PHE A 104 16.38 -17.42 12.88
C PHE A 104 16.88 -17.58 14.33
N LYS A 105 16.33 -16.79 15.27
CA LYS A 105 16.59 -16.93 16.72
C LYS A 105 16.09 -18.25 17.31
N ALA A 106 14.99 -18.81 16.81
CA ALA A 106 14.49 -20.12 17.24
C ALA A 106 15.40 -21.25 16.73
N LEU A 107 15.97 -21.09 15.54
CA LEU A 107 16.94 -22.04 14.96
C LEU A 107 18.24 -22.10 15.79
N PHE A 108 18.81 -20.94 16.16
CA PHE A 108 20.06 -20.87 16.94
C PHE A 108 19.89 -21.18 18.44
N ARG A 109 18.70 -21.01 19.02
CA ARG A 109 18.43 -21.39 20.43
C ARG A 109 18.43 -22.90 20.63
N LYS A 110 18.03 -23.69 19.63
CA LYS A 110 18.05 -25.16 19.72
C LYS A 110 19.46 -25.76 19.77
N GLN A 111 20.49 -25.01 19.38
CA GLN A 111 21.87 -25.49 19.27
C GLN A 111 22.72 -25.25 20.54
N ASN A 112 22.23 -24.47 21.51
CA ASN A 112 22.92 -24.18 22.79
C ASN A 112 22.43 -25.07 23.96
N ILE A 113 21.67 -26.14 23.70
CA ILE A 113 21.16 -27.10 24.71
C ILE A 113 21.69 -28.51 24.42
N THR A 114 22.96 -28.63 24.06
CA THR A 114 23.71 -29.90 24.05
C THR A 114 25.11 -29.63 24.54
#